data_AF-A0A1G1NIZ6-F1
#
_entry.id   AF-A0A1G1NIZ6-F1
#
_cell.length_a   1.000
_cell.length_b   1.000
_cell.length_c   1.000
_cell.angle_alpha   90.00
_cell.angle_beta   90.00
_cell.angle_gamma   90.00
#
_symmetry.space_group_name_H-M   'P 1'
#
loop_
_entity.id
_entity.type
_entity.pdbx_description
1 polymer ?
#
loop_
_entity_poly.entity_id
_entity_poly.type
_entity_poly.pdbx_seq_one_letter_code
_entity_poly.pdbx_strand_id
1 'polypeptide(L)'
;MRRELIVFLVILAVVLIVGLGGRSLILNFAVNQIKGMFPGYDVSIGSADIRNTDMLAISDIVVKKDDAIRYRIKSVEINFSPFSLFTKVIPKVAVKDARLKFNSPDKNLKDLIEYPVAKPGKGFIARSVVISNLMVSVDTADWQLSAGVNGNITAGKEMTYKAEIELGYFDLAFLAKGLNVAEKVELSGRLKGSLSLGGQNLKVTYIKGDFVIYPDPSNVEGKLVIKDGEFLKKLAENTKQPLSVIEEGFKNYNFTRGTLRISRDAESILFHILLDGAKGERDLTVALHGF
;
A
#
# COMPACT_ATOMS: atom_id res chain seq x y z
N MET A 1 25.43 -35.25 -45.42
CA MET A 1 24.39 -36.16 -44.87
C MET A 1 24.71 -36.77 -43.50
N ARG A 2 25.60 -37.78 -43.32
CA ARG A 2 25.79 -38.41 -41.98
C ARG A 2 26.25 -37.46 -40.88
N ARG A 3 27.17 -36.52 -41.16
CA ARG A 3 27.66 -35.52 -40.18
C ARG A 3 26.60 -34.49 -39.78
N GLU A 4 25.82 -33.99 -40.73
CA GLU A 4 24.75 -33.02 -40.49
C GLU A 4 23.60 -33.64 -39.69
N LEU A 5 23.27 -34.91 -39.95
CA LEU A 5 22.27 -35.66 -39.19
C LEU A 5 22.70 -35.88 -37.73
N ILE A 6 24.00 -36.14 -37.50
CA ILE A 6 24.57 -36.27 -36.15
C ILE A 6 24.52 -34.93 -35.41
N VAL A 7 24.89 -33.83 -36.06
CA VAL A 7 24.81 -32.49 -35.46
C VAL A 7 23.36 -32.13 -35.11
N PHE A 8 22.41 -32.40 -36.01
CA PHE A 8 20.99 -32.18 -35.75
C PHE A 8 20.46 -33.04 -34.59
N LEU A 9 20.82 -34.32 -34.52
CA LEU A 9 20.42 -35.21 -33.43
C LEU A 9 21.06 -34.81 -32.09
N VAL A 10 22.29 -34.30 -32.08
CA VAL A 10 22.94 -33.77 -30.88
C VAL A 10 22.25 -32.49 -30.42
N ILE A 11 21.92 -31.57 -31.33
CA ILE A 11 21.14 -30.37 -31.01
C ILE A 11 19.76 -30.75 -30.47
N LEU A 12 19.07 -31.69 -31.12
CA LEU A 12 17.75 -32.18 -30.70
C LEU A 12 17.82 -32.88 -29.33
N ALA A 13 18.85 -33.68 -29.08
CA ALA A 13 19.08 -34.35 -27.80
C ALA A 13 19.41 -33.33 -26.69
N VAL A 14 20.23 -32.31 -26.97
CA VAL A 14 20.49 -31.21 -26.03
C VAL A 14 19.22 -30.41 -25.77
N VAL A 15 18.42 -30.12 -26.80
CA VAL A 15 17.12 -29.44 -26.66
C VAL A 15 16.13 -30.31 -25.87
N LEU A 16 16.14 -31.63 -26.04
CA LEU A 16 15.32 -32.58 -25.28
C LEU A 16 15.78 -32.70 -23.83
N ILE A 17 17.08 -32.79 -23.56
CA ILE A 17 17.65 -32.86 -22.21
C ILE A 17 17.45 -31.54 -21.46
N VAL A 18 17.62 -30.40 -22.13
CA VAL A 18 17.31 -29.07 -21.58
C VAL A 18 15.80 -28.88 -21.44
N GLY A 19 15.00 -29.40 -22.36
CA GLY A 19 13.53 -29.35 -22.31
C GLY A 19 12.92 -30.21 -21.19
N LEU A 20 13.51 -31.37 -20.91
CA LEU A 20 13.04 -32.33 -19.90
C LEU A 20 13.69 -32.10 -18.52
N GLY A 21 15.00 -31.83 -18.46
CA GLY A 21 15.74 -31.58 -17.22
C GLY A 21 15.79 -30.11 -16.79
N GLY A 22 15.68 -29.18 -17.73
CA GLY A 22 15.69 -27.74 -17.45
C GLY A 22 14.46 -27.26 -16.68
N ARG A 23 13.31 -27.93 -16.82
CA ARG A 23 12.10 -27.63 -16.03
C ARG A 23 12.36 -27.71 -14.53
N SER A 24 12.93 -28.82 -14.05
CA SER A 24 13.27 -29.01 -12.64
C SER A 24 14.32 -28.03 -12.15
N LEU A 25 15.30 -27.67 -12.99
CA LEU A 25 16.31 -26.66 -12.65
C LEU A 25 15.71 -25.26 -12.52
N ILE A 26 14.83 -24.86 -13.45
CA ILE A 26 14.13 -23.57 -13.40
C ILE A 26 13.25 -23.48 -12.15
N LEU A 27 12.49 -24.54 -11.85
CA LEU A 27 11.66 -24.62 -10.66
C LEU A 27 12.49 -24.49 -9.37
N ASN A 28 13.54 -25.30 -9.24
CA ASN A 28 14.42 -25.26 -8.07
C ASN A 28 15.11 -23.90 -7.91
N PHE A 29 15.57 -23.31 -9.01
CA PHE A 29 16.16 -21.98 -9.01
C PHE A 29 15.15 -20.93 -8.50
N ALA A 30 13.93 -20.91 -9.05
CA ALA A 30 12.91 -19.93 -8.67
C ALA A 30 12.48 -20.08 -7.20
N VAL A 31 12.27 -21.32 -6.73
CA VAL A 31 11.97 -21.63 -5.32
C VAL A 31 13.09 -21.14 -4.41
N ASN A 32 14.35 -21.40 -4.76
CA ASN A 32 15.49 -20.97 -3.96
C ASN A 32 15.67 -19.45 -3.95
N GLN A 33 15.37 -18.76 -5.07
CA GLN A 33 15.37 -17.29 -5.11
C GLN A 33 14.35 -16.71 -4.14
N ILE A 34 13.10 -17.21 -4.15
CA ILE A 34 12.06 -16.75 -3.23
C ILE A 34 12.49 -16.98 -1.77
N LYS A 35 13.00 -18.16 -1.44
CA LYS A 35 13.51 -18.45 -0.08
C LYS A 35 14.65 -17.51 0.31
N GLY A 36 15.57 -17.23 -0.61
CA GLY A 36 16.71 -16.32 -0.39
C GLY A 36 16.33 -14.85 -0.23
N MET A 37 15.13 -14.43 -0.69
CA MET A 37 14.65 -13.06 -0.55
C MET A 37 14.21 -12.69 0.88
N PHE A 38 13.94 -13.70 1.73
CA PHE A 38 13.44 -13.48 3.09
C PHE A 38 14.37 -14.11 4.14
N PRO A 39 15.61 -13.60 4.31
CA PRO A 39 16.52 -14.12 5.32
C PRO A 39 15.93 -13.95 6.73
N GLY A 40 15.95 -15.01 7.53
CA GLY A 40 15.40 -15.01 8.89
C GLY A 40 13.89 -15.21 8.99
N TYR A 41 13.22 -15.53 7.87
CA TYR A 41 11.80 -15.90 7.84
C TYR A 41 11.64 -17.39 7.53
N ASP A 42 10.58 -18.00 8.05
CA ASP A 42 10.12 -19.32 7.61
C ASP A 42 9.35 -19.16 6.30
N VAL A 43 9.82 -19.81 5.23
CA VAL A 43 9.27 -19.71 3.87
C VAL A 43 8.81 -21.09 3.42
N SER A 44 7.51 -21.26 3.26
CA SER A 44 6.90 -22.44 2.64
C SER A 44 6.26 -22.10 1.31
N ILE A 45 6.28 -23.08 0.40
CA ILE A 45 5.71 -22.98 -0.94
C ILE A 45 4.90 -24.26 -1.15
N GLY A 46 3.61 -24.13 -1.44
CA GLY A 46 2.74 -25.29 -1.63
C GLY A 46 2.99 -26.01 -2.95
N SER A 47 3.08 -25.26 -4.05
CA SER A 47 3.41 -25.84 -5.37
C SER A 47 4.18 -24.86 -6.25
N ALA A 48 4.99 -25.40 -7.14
CA ALA A 48 5.62 -24.67 -8.23
C ALA A 48 5.57 -25.55 -9.48
N ASP A 49 5.04 -25.01 -10.56
CA ASP A 49 4.89 -25.76 -11.81
C ASP A 49 5.03 -24.85 -13.03
N ILE A 50 5.42 -25.43 -14.16
CA ILE A 50 5.48 -24.78 -15.46
C ILE A 50 4.23 -25.22 -16.23
N ARG A 51 3.15 -24.41 -16.12
CA ARG A 51 1.82 -24.74 -16.68
C ARG A 51 1.85 -24.87 -18.20
N ASN A 52 2.58 -23.97 -18.85
CA ASN A 52 2.81 -23.95 -20.31
C ASN A 52 4.32 -23.79 -20.58
N THR A 53 4.77 -23.92 -21.84
CA THR A 53 6.18 -23.78 -22.22
C THR A 53 6.84 -22.45 -21.81
N ASP A 54 6.04 -21.44 -21.48
CA ASP A 54 6.45 -20.06 -21.23
C ASP A 54 5.90 -19.47 -19.92
N MET A 55 5.28 -20.27 -19.05
CA MET A 55 4.68 -19.78 -17.80
C MET A 55 5.05 -20.65 -16.60
N LEU A 56 5.77 -20.03 -15.65
CA LEU A 56 6.04 -20.58 -14.34
C LEU A 56 5.00 -20.03 -13.35
N ALA A 57 4.29 -20.91 -12.66
CA ALA A 57 3.33 -20.58 -11.62
C ALA A 57 3.79 -21.14 -10.28
N ILE A 58 3.92 -20.28 -9.28
CA ILE A 58 4.29 -20.64 -7.91
C ILE A 58 3.11 -20.27 -7.02
N SER A 59 2.58 -21.25 -6.29
CA SER A 59 1.32 -21.10 -5.54
C SER A 59 1.50 -21.40 -4.07
N ASP A 60 0.62 -20.79 -3.26
CA ASP A 60 0.57 -20.94 -1.80
C ASP A 60 1.92 -20.67 -1.13
N ILE A 61 2.52 -19.52 -1.47
CA ILE A 61 3.73 -19.03 -0.80
C ILE A 61 3.30 -18.45 0.54
N VAL A 62 3.91 -18.93 1.62
CA VAL A 62 3.71 -18.40 2.96
C VAL A 62 5.07 -18.05 3.54
N VAL A 63 5.21 -16.80 3.96
CA VAL A 63 6.42 -16.27 4.60
C VAL A 63 6.02 -15.78 5.99
N LYS A 64 6.69 -16.28 7.04
CA LYS A 64 6.39 -15.95 8.43
C LYS A 64 7.64 -15.50 9.16
N LYS A 65 7.49 -14.48 10.00
CA LYS A 65 8.45 -14.14 11.05
C LYS A 65 7.65 -14.02 12.33
N ASP A 66 7.84 -15.03 13.18
CA ASP A 66 7.05 -15.25 14.40
C ASP A 66 5.53 -15.28 14.10
N ASP A 67 4.72 -15.05 15.13
CA ASP A 67 3.25 -14.97 14.98
C ASP A 67 2.76 -13.59 14.49
N ALA A 68 3.62 -12.58 14.55
CA ALA A 68 3.25 -11.19 14.27
C ALA A 68 3.21 -10.84 12.79
N ILE A 69 4.09 -11.42 11.96
CA ILE A 69 4.24 -11.06 10.56
C ILE A 69 3.97 -12.28 9.67
N ARG A 70 2.96 -12.16 8.80
CA ARG A 70 2.61 -13.22 7.86
C ARG A 70 2.30 -12.66 6.48
N TYR A 71 3.09 -13.08 5.50
CA TYR A 71 2.82 -12.84 4.09
C TYR A 71 2.29 -14.13 3.46
N ARG A 72 1.13 -14.06 2.80
CA ARG A 72 0.54 -15.18 2.07
C ARG A 72 0.28 -14.76 0.64
N ILE A 73 0.91 -15.40 -0.32
CA ILE A 73 0.71 -15.13 -1.74
C ILE A 73 0.11 -16.38 -2.35
N LYS A 74 -1.12 -16.26 -2.86
CA LYS A 74 -1.80 -17.41 -3.47
C LYS A 74 -1.11 -17.83 -4.76
N SER A 75 -0.70 -16.87 -5.59
CA SER A 75 -0.02 -17.19 -6.85
C SER A 75 0.94 -16.09 -7.30
N VAL A 76 2.12 -16.50 -7.74
CA VAL A 76 3.08 -15.72 -8.52
C VAL A 76 3.21 -16.38 -9.88
N GLU A 77 2.87 -15.66 -10.95
CA GLU A 77 3.01 -16.11 -12.33
C GLU A 77 4.15 -15.35 -13.00
N ILE A 78 5.09 -16.08 -13.59
CA ILE A 78 6.25 -15.55 -14.28
C ILE A 78 6.18 -16.03 -15.73
N ASN A 79 5.95 -15.10 -16.64
CA ASN A 79 6.01 -15.41 -18.07
C ASN A 79 7.46 -15.26 -18.52
N PHE A 80 8.00 -16.31 -19.14
CA PHE A 80 9.37 -16.37 -19.61
C PHE A 80 9.45 -17.02 -20.98
N SER A 81 10.48 -16.68 -21.75
CA SER A 81 10.91 -17.45 -22.92
C SER A 81 12.33 -17.98 -22.69
N PRO A 82 12.81 -19.00 -23.42
CA PRO A 82 14.20 -19.42 -23.33
C PRO A 82 15.16 -18.23 -23.48
N PHE A 83 14.89 -17.33 -24.43
CA PHE A 83 15.66 -16.11 -24.64
C PHE A 83 15.68 -15.19 -23.40
N SER A 84 14.55 -15.03 -22.70
CA SER A 84 14.46 -14.21 -21.48
C SER A 84 15.36 -14.69 -20.35
N LEU A 85 15.61 -16.00 -20.27
CA LEU A 85 16.51 -16.61 -19.29
C LEU A 85 17.97 -16.26 -19.58
N PHE A 86 18.36 -16.23 -20.86
CA PHE A 86 19.70 -15.81 -21.30
C PHE A 86 19.92 -14.31 -21.15
N THR A 87 18.95 -13.49 -21.56
CA THR A 87 19.08 -12.03 -21.50
C THR A 87 18.82 -11.47 -20.11
N LYS A 88 18.41 -12.29 -19.15
CA LYS A 88 18.07 -11.87 -17.78
C LYS A 88 16.93 -10.85 -17.73
N VAL A 89 16.04 -10.86 -18.72
CA VAL A 89 14.91 -9.92 -18.81
C VAL A 89 13.62 -10.70 -18.90
N ILE A 90 12.89 -10.75 -17.80
CA ILE A 90 11.61 -11.45 -17.68
C ILE A 90 10.49 -10.56 -18.26
N PRO A 91 9.74 -11.02 -19.28
CA PRO A 91 8.65 -10.25 -19.87
C PRO A 91 7.59 -9.76 -18.88
N LYS A 92 7.13 -10.63 -17.98
CA LYS A 92 6.05 -10.31 -17.05
C LYS A 92 6.13 -11.14 -15.79
N VAL A 93 5.92 -10.48 -14.65
CA VAL A 93 5.67 -11.09 -13.34
C VAL A 93 4.31 -10.61 -12.87
N ALA A 94 3.43 -11.52 -12.46
CA ALA A 94 2.14 -11.20 -11.88
C ALA A 94 2.03 -11.82 -10.48
N VAL A 95 1.69 -11.00 -9.49
CA VAL A 95 1.41 -11.42 -8.12
C VAL A 95 -0.10 -11.33 -7.92
N LYS A 96 -0.75 -12.46 -7.64
CA LYS A 96 -2.21 -12.56 -7.50
C LYS A 96 -2.59 -12.99 -6.08
N ASP A 97 -3.60 -12.32 -5.53
CA ASP A 97 -4.18 -12.61 -4.22
C ASP A 97 -3.10 -12.71 -3.13
N ALA A 98 -2.31 -11.64 -2.99
CA ALA A 98 -1.34 -11.50 -1.90
C ALA A 98 -2.01 -10.93 -0.65
N ARG A 99 -1.64 -11.41 0.52
CA ARG A 99 -2.13 -10.94 1.82
C ARG A 99 -0.94 -10.70 2.73
N LEU A 100 -0.73 -9.45 3.13
CA LEU A 100 0.26 -9.08 4.14
C LEU A 100 -0.49 -8.81 5.43
N LYS A 101 -0.25 -9.62 6.46
CA LYS A 101 -0.87 -9.45 7.78
C LYS A 101 0.21 -9.10 8.79
N PHE A 102 0.03 -7.97 9.46
CA PHE A 102 0.81 -7.53 10.60
C PHE A 102 -0.14 -7.52 11.79
N ASN A 103 0.10 -8.37 12.78
CA ASN A 103 -0.78 -8.55 13.93
C ASN A 103 0.04 -8.60 15.22
N SER A 104 0.09 -7.48 15.93
CA SER A 104 0.73 -7.40 17.24
C SER A 104 0.00 -6.35 18.08
N PRO A 105 -1.12 -6.73 18.71
CA PRO A 105 -1.96 -5.80 19.47
C PRO A 105 -1.22 -5.07 20.60
N ASP A 106 -0.15 -5.68 21.13
CA ASP A 106 0.64 -5.16 22.24
C ASP A 106 1.84 -4.30 21.80
N LYS A 107 2.09 -4.15 20.49
CA LYS A 107 3.23 -3.40 19.95
C LYS A 107 2.76 -2.31 19.00
N ASN A 108 3.54 -1.25 18.86
CA ASN A 108 3.27 -0.22 17.85
C ASN A 108 3.75 -0.69 16.47
N LEU A 109 3.13 -0.19 15.41
CA LEU A 109 3.49 -0.54 14.03
C LEU A 109 4.97 -0.31 13.72
N LYS A 110 5.53 0.81 14.20
CA LYS A 110 6.96 1.17 14.01
C LYS A 110 7.93 0.14 14.57
N ASP A 111 7.52 -0.59 15.61
CA ASP A 111 8.36 -1.58 16.30
C ASP A 111 8.29 -2.95 15.58
N LEU A 112 7.40 -3.10 14.59
CA LEU A 112 7.21 -4.32 13.80
C LEU A 112 7.84 -4.23 12.41
N ILE A 113 7.92 -3.04 11.84
CA ILE A 113 8.42 -2.86 10.47
C ILE A 113 9.94 -2.81 10.48
N GLU A 114 10.56 -3.98 10.55
CA GLU A 114 11.84 -4.19 9.87
C GLU A 114 11.52 -4.39 8.39
N TYR A 115 11.58 -3.32 7.59
CA TYR A 115 11.50 -3.47 6.14
C TYR A 115 12.57 -4.48 5.72
N PRO A 116 12.20 -5.63 5.13
CA PRO A 116 13.21 -6.49 4.56
C PRO A 116 13.93 -5.67 3.50
N VAL A 117 15.20 -5.33 3.74
CA VAL A 117 16.04 -4.69 2.75
C VAL A 117 16.25 -5.74 1.67
N ALA A 118 15.41 -5.72 0.65
CA ALA A 118 15.52 -6.61 -0.48
C ALA A 118 16.88 -6.39 -1.10
N LYS A 119 17.81 -7.32 -0.89
CA LYS A 119 19.07 -7.31 -1.61
C LYS A 119 18.71 -7.59 -3.07
N PRO A 120 19.01 -6.68 -4.02
CA PRO A 120 18.71 -6.93 -5.42
C PRO A 120 19.38 -8.24 -5.83
N GLY A 121 18.56 -9.22 -6.18
CA GLY A 121 19.06 -10.51 -6.66
C GLY A 121 19.90 -10.28 -7.91
N LYS A 122 21.11 -10.85 -7.94
CA LYS A 122 21.92 -10.89 -9.17
C LYS A 122 21.21 -11.83 -10.15
N GLY A 123 20.31 -11.36 -11.00
CA GLY A 123 19.69 -12.30 -11.93
C GLY A 123 18.76 -11.77 -12.98
N PHE A 124 17.74 -10.99 -12.65
CA PHE A 124 16.64 -10.75 -13.58
C PHE A 124 15.99 -9.38 -13.42
N ILE A 125 15.65 -8.75 -14.55
CA ILE A 125 14.87 -7.52 -14.62
C ILE A 125 13.48 -7.89 -15.15
N ALA A 126 12.42 -7.51 -14.43
CA ALA A 126 11.05 -7.67 -14.92
C ALA A 126 10.67 -6.47 -15.80
N ARG A 127 10.24 -6.73 -17.05
CA ARG A 127 9.72 -5.70 -17.95
C ARG A 127 8.31 -5.26 -17.54
N SER A 128 7.53 -6.15 -16.97
CA SER A 128 6.18 -5.86 -16.47
C SER A 128 5.96 -6.53 -15.12
N VAL A 129 5.41 -5.79 -14.17
CA VAL A 129 5.00 -6.27 -12.85
C VAL A 129 3.53 -5.92 -12.65
N VAL A 130 2.69 -6.94 -12.46
CA VAL A 130 1.27 -6.78 -12.18
C VAL A 130 0.99 -7.27 -10.76
N ILE A 131 0.31 -6.46 -9.97
CA ILE A 131 -0.17 -6.80 -8.64
C ILE A 131 -1.70 -6.79 -8.70
N SER A 132 -2.31 -7.94 -8.44
CA SER A 132 -3.76 -8.10 -8.45
C SER A 132 -4.21 -8.58 -7.08
N ASN A 133 -5.09 -7.80 -6.45
CA ASN A 133 -5.69 -8.10 -5.16
C ASN A 133 -4.64 -8.30 -4.05
N LEU A 134 -3.73 -7.33 -3.89
CA LEU A 134 -2.86 -7.27 -2.71
C LEU A 134 -3.68 -6.72 -1.55
N MET A 135 -3.92 -7.54 -0.54
CA MET A 135 -4.55 -7.12 0.70
C MET A 135 -3.47 -6.90 1.77
N VAL A 136 -3.52 -5.77 2.44
CA VAL A 136 -2.69 -5.44 3.60
C VAL A 136 -3.63 -5.32 4.79
N SER A 137 -3.30 -5.99 5.89
CA SER A 137 -4.04 -5.89 7.15
C SER A 137 -3.06 -5.60 8.27
N VAL A 138 -3.29 -4.51 8.97
CA VAL A 138 -2.49 -4.06 10.11
C VAL A 138 -3.41 -4.01 11.32
N ASP A 139 -3.01 -4.72 12.36
CA ASP A 139 -3.67 -4.75 13.66
C ASP A 139 -2.59 -4.64 14.75
N THR A 140 -2.38 -3.41 15.23
CA THR A 140 -1.36 -3.02 16.21
C THR A 140 -1.99 -2.12 17.26
N ALA A 141 -1.26 -1.84 18.35
CA ALA A 141 -1.77 -0.99 19.43
C ALA A 141 -2.27 0.39 18.92
N ASP A 142 -1.60 0.92 17.90
CA ASP A 142 -1.78 2.26 17.35
C ASP A 142 -2.49 2.30 15.98
N TRP A 143 -2.64 1.16 15.28
CA TRP A 143 -3.24 1.11 13.95
C TRP A 143 -4.16 -0.09 13.75
N GLN A 144 -5.36 0.17 13.23
CA GLN A 144 -6.23 -0.86 12.67
C GLN A 144 -6.66 -0.48 11.25
N LEU A 145 -6.05 -1.12 10.25
CA LEU A 145 -6.24 -0.82 8.83
C LEU A 145 -6.33 -2.10 8.01
N SER A 146 -7.21 -2.07 7.00
CA SER A 146 -7.18 -3.01 5.89
C SER A 146 -7.14 -2.26 4.57
N ALA A 147 -6.27 -2.64 3.64
CA ALA A 147 -6.17 -2.02 2.32
C ALA A 147 -6.11 -3.08 1.22
N GLY A 148 -6.87 -2.88 0.15
CA GLY A 148 -6.79 -3.63 -1.09
C GLY A 148 -6.07 -2.80 -2.17
N VAL A 149 -5.03 -3.34 -2.77
CA VAL A 149 -4.18 -2.66 -3.76
C VAL A 149 -4.12 -3.47 -5.05
N ASN A 150 -4.32 -2.77 -6.15
CA ASN A 150 -4.08 -3.25 -7.51
C ASN A 150 -3.09 -2.31 -8.19
N GLY A 151 -2.14 -2.88 -8.93
CA GLY A 151 -1.10 -2.09 -9.59
C GLY A 151 -0.57 -2.78 -10.83
N ASN A 152 -0.11 -1.98 -11.78
CA ASN A 152 0.58 -2.45 -12.97
C ASN A 152 1.71 -1.48 -13.31
N ILE A 153 2.91 -2.03 -13.44
CA ILE A 153 4.12 -1.32 -13.85
C ILE A 153 4.63 -2.02 -15.10
N THR A 154 4.82 -1.30 -16.20
CA THR A 154 5.39 -1.87 -17.43
C THR A 154 6.42 -0.91 -17.98
N ALA A 155 7.64 -1.40 -18.23
CA ALA A 155 8.73 -0.59 -18.76
C ALA A 155 8.34 0.09 -20.09
N GLY A 156 8.56 1.39 -20.18
CA GLY A 156 8.17 2.21 -21.33
C GLY A 156 6.67 2.53 -21.40
N LYS A 157 5.88 2.17 -20.39
CA LYS A 157 4.47 2.58 -20.24
C LYS A 157 4.28 3.27 -18.90
N GLU A 158 3.18 4.01 -18.79
CA GLU A 158 2.79 4.62 -17.53
C GLU A 158 2.41 3.53 -16.51
N MET A 159 2.91 3.66 -15.29
CA MET A 159 2.44 2.85 -14.16
C MET A 159 1.00 3.23 -13.85
N THR A 160 0.15 2.27 -13.51
CA THR A 160 -1.22 2.53 -13.04
C THR A 160 -1.42 1.86 -11.70
N TYR A 161 -2.11 2.52 -10.79
CA TYR A 161 -2.43 1.94 -9.48
C TYR A 161 -3.81 2.34 -9.00
N LYS A 162 -4.40 1.48 -8.18
CA LYS A 162 -5.63 1.73 -7.45
C LYS A 162 -5.51 1.09 -6.07
N ALA A 163 -5.78 1.85 -5.03
CA ALA A 163 -5.87 1.36 -3.67
C ALA A 163 -7.22 1.73 -3.07
N GLU A 164 -7.83 0.77 -2.37
CA GLU A 164 -9.02 0.92 -1.55
C GLU A 164 -8.60 0.66 -0.11
N ILE A 165 -8.78 1.62 0.77
CA ILE A 165 -8.31 1.57 2.15
C ILE A 165 -9.54 1.69 3.05
N GLU A 166 -9.67 0.77 3.99
CA GLU A 166 -10.64 0.79 5.07
C GLU A 166 -9.89 0.98 6.39
N LEU A 167 -10.17 2.09 7.06
CA LEU A 167 -9.66 2.42 8.37
C LEU A 167 -10.69 2.01 9.43
N GLY A 168 -10.31 1.06 10.31
CA GLY A 168 -11.14 0.63 11.42
C GLY A 168 -11.24 1.71 12.50
N TYR A 169 -10.08 2.21 12.93
CA TYR A 169 -9.95 3.46 13.67
C TYR A 169 -8.54 4.04 13.45
N PHE A 170 -8.44 5.36 13.56
CA PHE A 170 -7.17 6.08 13.54
C PHE A 170 -7.21 7.23 14.54
N ASP A 171 -6.19 7.36 15.37
CA ASP A 171 -6.09 8.42 16.37
C ASP A 171 -5.74 9.77 15.70
N LEU A 172 -6.60 10.76 15.88
CA LEU A 172 -6.42 12.08 15.26
C LEU A 172 -5.29 12.90 15.89
N ALA A 173 -4.96 12.69 17.16
CA ALA A 173 -3.80 13.32 17.79
C ALA A 173 -2.50 12.76 17.21
N PHE A 174 -2.49 11.46 16.86
CA PHE A 174 -1.39 10.84 16.13
C PHE A 174 -1.26 11.40 14.70
N LEU A 175 -2.38 11.64 14.00
CA LEU A 175 -2.39 12.30 12.68
C LEU A 175 -1.69 13.67 12.72
N ALA A 176 -2.09 14.51 13.68
CA ALA A 176 -1.55 15.87 13.82
C ALA A 176 -0.03 15.87 14.08
N LYS A 177 0.47 14.90 14.86
CA LYS A 177 1.90 14.69 15.07
C LYS A 177 2.61 14.22 13.80
N GLY A 178 2.04 13.25 13.08
CA GLY A 178 2.60 12.71 11.85
C GLY A 178 2.71 13.73 10.72
N LEU A 179 1.77 14.67 10.65
CA LEU A 179 1.79 15.79 9.70
C LEU A 179 2.63 16.99 10.17
N ASN A 180 3.28 16.89 11.35
CA ASN A 180 4.05 17.96 11.96
C ASN A 180 3.23 19.27 12.17
N VAL A 181 1.95 19.14 12.54
CA VAL A 181 1.04 20.26 12.83
C VAL A 181 0.54 20.29 14.27
N ALA A 182 1.04 19.41 15.14
CA ALA A 182 0.57 19.29 16.53
C ALA A 182 0.76 20.56 17.38
N GLU A 183 1.73 21.41 17.04
CA GLU A 183 1.92 22.72 17.69
C GLU A 183 0.88 23.76 17.22
N LYS A 184 0.37 23.58 16.00
CA LYS A 184 -0.56 24.49 15.32
C LYS A 184 -2.02 24.07 15.51
N VAL A 185 -2.28 22.79 15.73
CA VAL A 185 -3.62 22.23 15.87
C VAL A 185 -3.61 21.16 16.95
N GLU A 186 -4.56 21.27 17.87
CA GLU A 186 -4.92 20.21 18.81
C GLU A 186 -6.19 19.54 18.31
N LEU A 187 -6.11 18.25 18.01
CA LEU A 187 -7.22 17.46 17.53
C LEU A 187 -7.27 16.16 18.32
N SER A 188 -8.44 15.83 18.88
CA SER A 188 -8.66 14.56 19.58
C SER A 188 -9.83 13.79 18.97
N GLY A 189 -9.89 12.49 19.27
CA GLY A 189 -10.90 11.59 18.74
C GLY A 189 -10.32 10.60 17.75
N ARG A 190 -11.22 9.80 17.17
CA ARG A 190 -10.89 8.73 16.24
C ARG A 190 -11.59 8.93 14.92
N LEU A 191 -10.90 8.55 13.86
CA LEU A 191 -11.37 8.57 12.49
C LEU A 191 -11.58 7.14 11.99
N LYS A 192 -12.74 6.86 11.40
CA LYS A 192 -13.10 5.58 10.79
C LYS A 192 -13.75 5.82 9.44
N GLY A 193 -13.45 4.98 8.45
CA GLY A 193 -14.08 5.09 7.14
C GLY A 193 -13.18 4.56 6.04
N SER A 194 -13.40 5.06 4.82
CA SER A 194 -12.74 4.53 3.63
C SER A 194 -12.04 5.61 2.82
N LEU A 195 -10.98 5.21 2.10
CA LEU A 195 -10.24 6.02 1.14
C LEU A 195 -9.95 5.21 -0.11
N SER A 196 -10.43 5.71 -1.23
CA SER A 196 -10.13 5.22 -2.56
C SER A 196 -9.15 6.18 -3.21
N LEU A 197 -8.03 5.67 -3.71
CA LEU A 197 -7.04 6.47 -4.45
C LEU A 197 -6.55 5.71 -5.66
N GLY A 198 -6.24 6.44 -6.72
CA GLY A 198 -5.74 5.88 -7.96
C GLY A 198 -4.98 6.91 -8.77
N GLY A 199 -4.13 6.43 -9.65
CA GLY A 199 -3.23 7.31 -10.37
C GLY A 199 -2.44 6.66 -11.48
N GLN A 200 -1.64 7.51 -12.12
CA GLN A 200 -0.71 7.16 -13.18
C GLN A 200 0.70 7.64 -12.82
N ASN A 201 1.70 6.79 -13.00
CA ASN A 201 3.07 7.01 -12.55
C ASN A 201 3.11 7.33 -11.05
N LEU A 202 3.68 8.47 -10.68
CA LEU A 202 3.67 8.98 -9.31
C LEU A 202 2.52 9.98 -9.08
N LYS A 203 1.75 10.33 -10.12
CA LYS A 203 0.65 11.29 -10.01
C LYS A 203 -0.59 10.57 -9.53
N VAL A 204 -1.15 11.02 -8.42
CA VAL A 204 -2.54 10.70 -8.05
C VAL A 204 -3.43 11.36 -9.12
N THR A 205 -4.44 10.67 -9.62
CA THR A 205 -5.45 11.25 -10.55
C THR A 205 -6.85 11.17 -9.99
N TYR A 206 -7.06 10.30 -9.01
CA TYR A 206 -8.32 10.11 -8.31
C TYR A 206 -8.04 9.92 -6.82
N ILE A 207 -8.76 10.64 -5.98
CA ILE A 207 -8.80 10.42 -4.54
C ILE A 207 -10.22 10.73 -4.06
N LYS A 208 -10.77 9.82 -3.25
CA LYS A 208 -12.07 9.99 -2.61
C LYS A 208 -12.03 9.29 -1.26
N GLY A 209 -12.28 10.02 -0.19
CA GLY A 209 -12.38 9.45 1.14
C GLY A 209 -13.64 9.94 1.84
N ASP A 210 -14.25 9.06 2.62
CA ASP A 210 -15.43 9.35 3.42
C ASP A 210 -15.21 8.76 4.82
N PHE A 211 -15.10 9.64 5.79
CA PHE A 211 -14.76 9.31 7.17
C PHE A 211 -15.74 9.89 8.16
N VAL A 212 -15.97 9.14 9.23
CA VAL A 212 -16.66 9.57 10.43
C VAL A 212 -15.65 9.83 11.52
N ILE A 213 -15.82 10.95 12.22
CA ILE A 213 -15.04 11.35 13.38
C ILE A 213 -15.91 11.19 14.61
N TYR A 214 -15.37 10.58 15.66
CA TYR A 214 -16.03 10.44 16.96
C TYR A 214 -15.02 10.65 18.10
N PRO A 215 -15.48 11.07 19.29
CA PRO A 215 -14.63 11.16 20.47
C PRO A 215 -13.93 9.84 20.79
N ASP A 216 -12.80 9.88 21.50
CA ASP A 216 -12.21 8.66 22.05
C ASP A 216 -13.22 8.00 23.02
N PRO A 217 -13.34 6.66 23.09
CA PRO A 217 -14.24 5.99 24.03
C PRO A 217 -14.09 6.42 25.50
N SER A 218 -12.90 6.90 25.87
CA SER A 218 -12.59 7.39 27.23
C SER A 218 -13.08 8.82 27.49
N ASN A 219 -13.54 9.53 26.45
CA ASN A 219 -13.99 10.92 26.49
C ASN A 219 -15.41 11.05 25.93
N VAL A 220 -16.21 11.94 26.53
CA VAL A 220 -17.58 12.22 26.04
C VAL A 220 -17.56 13.16 24.83
N GLU A 221 -16.50 13.95 24.66
CA GLU A 221 -16.33 14.94 23.60
C GLU A 221 -14.93 14.87 22.97
N GLY A 222 -14.85 15.11 21.67
CA GLY A 222 -13.62 15.39 20.94
C GLY A 222 -13.32 16.87 20.98
N LYS A 223 -12.07 17.24 20.70
CA LYS A 223 -11.57 18.62 20.81
C LYS A 223 -10.91 19.04 19.51
N LEU A 224 -11.23 20.25 19.05
CA LEU A 224 -10.50 20.95 18.00
C LEU A 224 -10.06 22.32 18.55
N VAL A 225 -8.76 22.57 18.54
CA VAL A 225 -8.20 23.90 18.79
C VAL A 225 -7.20 24.23 17.71
N ILE A 226 -7.44 25.32 16.99
CA ILE A 226 -6.50 25.86 16.03
C ILE A 226 -5.72 26.97 16.74
N LYS A 227 -4.40 26.79 16.83
CA LYS A 227 -3.45 27.69 17.50
C LYS A 227 -2.70 28.58 16.49
N ASP A 228 -2.77 28.25 15.20
CA ASP A 228 -2.12 28.99 14.12
C ASP A 228 -2.86 30.31 13.83
N GLY A 229 -2.30 31.42 14.34
CA GLY A 229 -2.88 32.75 14.18
C GLY A 229 -2.92 33.25 12.73
N GLU A 230 -1.96 32.86 11.88
CA GLU A 230 -2.00 33.23 10.46
C GLU A 230 -3.14 32.51 9.73
N PHE A 231 -3.37 31.24 10.06
CA PHE A 231 -4.51 30.50 9.55
C PHE A 231 -5.84 31.13 9.98
N LEU A 232 -5.99 31.45 11.27
CA LEU A 232 -7.21 32.08 11.79
C LEU A 232 -7.47 33.45 11.17
N LYS A 233 -6.41 34.24 10.92
CA LYS A 233 -6.51 35.52 10.21
C LYS A 233 -7.01 35.34 8.78
N LYS A 234 -6.42 34.42 8.01
CA LYS A 234 -6.87 34.12 6.64
C LYS A 234 -8.31 33.58 6.61
N LEU A 235 -8.68 32.77 7.59
CA LEU A 235 -10.05 32.26 7.72
C LEU A 235 -11.05 33.40 8.00
N ALA A 236 -10.70 34.34 8.88
CA ALA A 236 -11.51 35.53 9.17
C ALA A 236 -11.69 36.42 7.93
N GLU A 237 -10.62 36.65 7.17
CA GLU A 237 -10.65 37.40 5.91
C GLU A 237 -11.57 36.72 4.87
N ASN A 238 -11.44 35.40 4.69
CA ASN A 238 -12.24 34.64 3.72
C ASN A 238 -13.72 34.55 4.09
N THR A 239 -14.03 34.42 5.38
CA THR A 239 -15.42 34.33 5.88
C THR A 239 -16.06 35.70 6.12
N LYS A 240 -15.29 36.78 6.00
CA LYS A 240 -15.69 38.16 6.32
C LYS A 240 -16.20 38.31 7.76
N GLN A 241 -15.62 37.55 8.69
CA GLN A 241 -15.94 37.61 10.12
C GLN A 241 -14.81 38.30 10.89
N PRO A 242 -15.10 38.94 12.05
CA PRO A 242 -14.05 39.47 12.90
C PRO A 242 -13.11 38.36 13.38
N LEU A 243 -11.80 38.64 13.40
CA LEU A 243 -10.80 37.67 13.88
C LEU A 243 -11.10 37.17 15.29
N SER A 244 -11.53 38.04 16.20
CA SER A 244 -11.89 37.66 17.57
C SER A 244 -13.03 36.63 17.63
N VAL A 245 -14.01 36.70 16.72
CA VAL A 245 -15.11 35.74 16.63
C VAL A 245 -14.60 34.38 16.14
N ILE A 246 -13.71 34.37 15.15
CA ILE A 246 -13.07 33.16 14.64
C ILE A 246 -12.19 32.51 15.72
N GLU A 247 -11.34 33.31 16.39
CA GLU A 247 -10.49 32.84 17.48
C GLU A 247 -11.31 32.20 18.59
N GLU A 248 -12.37 32.87 19.06
CA GLU A 248 -13.27 32.34 20.09
C GLU A 248 -13.98 31.07 19.61
N GLY A 249 -14.37 31.02 18.33
CA GLY A 249 -15.03 29.87 17.71
C GLY A 249 -14.20 28.59 17.70
N PHE A 250 -12.87 28.69 17.71
CA PHE A 250 -11.94 27.54 17.79
C PHE A 250 -11.24 27.42 19.15
N LYS A 251 -11.39 28.40 20.04
CA LYS A 251 -10.84 28.36 21.39
C LYS A 251 -11.66 27.39 22.25
N ASN A 252 -11.11 26.20 22.45
CA ASN A 252 -11.76 25.10 23.18
C ASN A 252 -13.09 24.68 22.53
N TYR A 253 -13.08 24.41 21.22
CA TYR A 253 -14.23 23.83 20.54
C TYR A 253 -14.28 22.32 20.82
N ASN A 254 -15.40 21.87 21.36
CA ASN A 254 -15.68 20.47 21.62
C ASN A 254 -16.77 19.98 20.66
N PHE A 255 -16.61 18.77 20.14
CA PHE A 255 -17.56 18.13 19.24
C PHE A 255 -17.94 16.73 19.74
N THR A 256 -19.14 16.29 19.40
CA THR A 256 -19.64 14.94 19.71
C THR A 256 -19.59 14.02 18.50
N ARG A 257 -19.55 14.60 17.29
CA ARG A 257 -19.42 13.87 16.02
C ARG A 257 -18.79 14.76 14.96
N GLY A 258 -18.24 14.13 13.93
CA GLY A 258 -17.90 14.82 12.71
C GLY A 258 -17.81 13.91 11.50
N THR A 259 -17.55 14.52 10.36
CA THR A 259 -17.21 13.84 9.11
C THR A 259 -16.02 14.52 8.47
N LEU A 260 -15.19 13.72 7.80
CA LEU A 260 -14.13 14.20 6.90
C LEU A 260 -14.37 13.57 5.53
N ARG A 261 -14.57 14.41 4.53
CA ARG A 261 -14.58 14.00 3.12
C ARG A 261 -13.30 14.47 2.46
N ILE A 262 -12.62 13.55 1.79
CA ILE A 262 -11.45 13.85 0.97
C ILE A 262 -11.87 13.74 -0.49
N SER A 263 -11.54 14.74 -1.29
CA SER A 263 -11.78 14.70 -2.73
C SER A 263 -10.65 15.40 -3.47
N ARG A 264 -10.61 15.22 -4.79
CA ARG A 264 -9.73 15.98 -5.67
C ARG A 264 -10.51 17.06 -6.40
N ASP A 265 -9.96 18.26 -6.39
CA ASP A 265 -10.17 19.27 -7.42
C ASP A 265 -8.90 19.38 -8.28
N ALA A 266 -8.99 19.82 -9.54
CA ALA A 266 -7.96 19.68 -10.57
C ALA A 266 -6.48 19.68 -10.07
N GLU A 267 -6.12 20.70 -9.29
CA GLU A 267 -4.78 20.92 -8.70
C GLU A 267 -4.74 20.87 -7.17
N SER A 268 -5.84 20.50 -6.50
CA SER A 268 -5.95 20.51 -5.03
C SER A 268 -6.55 19.22 -4.46
N ILE A 269 -6.06 18.77 -3.32
CA ILE A 269 -6.79 17.81 -2.48
C ILE A 269 -7.66 18.63 -1.53
N LEU A 270 -8.96 18.40 -1.58
CA LEU A 270 -9.94 19.06 -0.73
C LEU A 270 -10.26 18.17 0.47
N PHE A 271 -10.10 18.71 1.66
CA PHE A 271 -10.51 18.13 2.93
C PHE A 271 -11.72 18.92 3.43
N HIS A 272 -12.91 18.35 3.30
CA HIS A 272 -14.15 18.92 3.81
C HIS A 272 -14.46 18.30 5.17
N ILE A 273 -14.39 19.11 6.21
CA ILE A 273 -14.55 18.72 7.61
C ILE A 273 -15.83 19.36 8.13
N LEU A 274 -16.74 18.53 8.63
CA LEU A 274 -17.92 18.98 9.36
C LEU A 274 -17.86 18.42 10.78
N LEU A 275 -17.91 19.29 11.79
CA LEU A 275 -17.92 18.89 13.20
C LEU A 275 -19.17 19.45 13.89
N ASP A 276 -19.86 18.59 14.62
CA ASP A 276 -21.07 18.93 15.39
C ASP A 276 -20.72 19.08 16.86
N GLY A 277 -20.88 20.28 17.41
CA GLY A 277 -20.52 20.62 18.78
C GLY A 277 -21.56 21.48 19.48
N ALA A 278 -21.50 21.52 20.81
CA ALA A 278 -22.46 22.26 21.62
C ALA A 278 -22.44 23.79 21.34
N LYS A 279 -21.31 24.31 20.84
CA LYS A 279 -21.12 25.71 20.44
C LYS A 279 -21.41 25.96 18.95
N GLY A 280 -22.29 25.15 18.36
CA GLY A 280 -22.66 25.18 16.94
C GLY A 280 -21.73 24.37 16.05
N GLU A 281 -22.08 24.23 14.78
CA GLU A 281 -21.32 23.43 13.80
C GLU A 281 -20.04 24.13 13.34
N ARG A 282 -19.05 23.34 12.92
CA ARG A 282 -17.86 23.82 12.21
C ARG A 282 -17.79 23.12 10.86
N ASP A 283 -18.05 23.87 9.82
CA ASP A 283 -17.91 23.45 8.43
C ASP A 283 -16.67 24.14 7.82
N LEU A 284 -15.69 23.32 7.46
CA LEU A 284 -14.38 23.77 7.02
C LEU A 284 -13.98 23.01 5.77
N THR A 285 -13.60 23.75 4.72
CA THR A 285 -12.91 23.15 3.57
C THR A 285 -11.47 23.64 3.55
N VAL A 286 -10.52 22.70 3.59
CA VAL A 286 -9.09 22.95 3.46
C VAL A 286 -8.62 22.41 2.12
N ALA A 287 -8.03 23.27 1.30
CA ALA A 287 -7.39 22.88 0.04
C ALA A 287 -5.88 22.72 0.24
N LEU A 288 -5.36 21.53 -0.12
CA LEU A 288 -3.93 21.24 -0.17
C LEU A 288 -3.46 21.32 -1.63
N HIS A 289 -2.59 22.29 -1.92
CA HIS A 289 -2.01 22.52 -3.23
C HIS A 289 -0.64 21.83 -3.40
N GLY A 290 -0.24 21.57 -4.64
CA GLY A 290 1.14 21.20 -4.99
C GLY A 290 1.54 19.73 -4.74
N PHE A 291 0.63 18.79 -4.99
CA PHE A 291 0.80 17.35 -4.78
C PHE A 291 0.93 16.55 -6.09
#